data_AF-A0A6P0YC81-F1
#
_entry.id   AF-A0A6P0YC81-F1
#
_cell.length_a   1.000
_cell.length_b   1.000
_cell.length_c   1.000
_cell.angle_alpha   90.00
_cell.angle_beta   90.00
_cell.angle_gamma   90.00
#
_symmetry.space_group_name_H-M   'P 1'
#
loop_
_entity.id
_entity.type
_entity.pdbx_description
1 polymer ?
#
loop_
_entity_poly.entity_id
_entity_poly.type
_entity_poly.pdbx_seq_one_letter_code
_entity_poly.pdbx_strand_id
1 'polypeptide(L)'
;MNNFSPQTEKLNFWTKLAYGAGDLGPAICANIQVFFLLFFFTNVAGLPAGIAGSILMIGKISDAINDPIIGVMSDRTVHPW
;
A
#
# COMPACT_ATOMS: atom_id res chain seq x y z
N MET A 1 -0.04 29.52 30.77
CA MET A 1 -0.75 28.80 29.69
C MET A 1 0.03 29.10 28.42
N ASN A 2 1.02 28.26 28.08
CA ASN A 2 1.91 28.53 26.96
C ASN A 2 1.21 28.16 25.66
N ASN A 3 0.95 29.15 24.82
CA ASN A 3 0.32 29.00 23.50
C ASN A 3 1.32 28.40 22.52
N PHE A 4 1.33 27.07 22.38
CA PHE A 4 2.00 26.40 21.27
C PHE A 4 1.11 26.50 20.02
N SER A 5 1.24 27.60 19.28
CA SER A 5 0.72 27.67 17.92
C SER A 5 1.60 26.77 17.05
N PRO A 6 1.12 25.66 16.45
CA PRO A 6 1.92 24.90 15.52
C PRO A 6 2.26 25.81 14.35
N GLN A 7 3.52 26.19 14.20
CA GLN A 7 3.97 26.89 13.02
C GLN A 7 3.86 25.91 11.86
N THR A 8 2.92 26.13 10.95
CA THR A 8 2.73 25.35 9.73
C THR A 8 3.86 25.66 8.76
N GLU A 9 5.07 25.26 9.09
CA GLU A 9 6.23 25.39 8.23
C GLU A 9 6.07 24.41 7.06
N LYS A 10 6.07 24.93 5.83
CA LYS A 10 5.89 24.09 4.64
C LYS A 10 7.08 23.14 4.53
N LEU A 11 6.80 21.85 4.44
CA LEU A 11 7.80 20.81 4.18
C LEU A 11 8.67 21.15 2.96
N ASN A 12 10.00 21.09 3.15
CA ASN A 12 10.99 21.31 2.10
C ASN A 12 10.70 20.41 0.90
N PHE A 13 10.80 20.97 -0.30
CA PHE A 13 10.58 20.25 -1.56
C PHE A 13 11.46 18.99 -1.66
N TRP A 14 12.71 19.07 -1.19
CA TRP A 14 13.62 17.94 -1.19
C TRP A 14 13.18 16.78 -0.29
N THR A 15 12.59 17.09 0.87
CA THR A 15 12.04 16.07 1.77
C THR A 15 10.87 15.34 1.11
N LYS A 16 10.01 16.07 0.40
CA LYS A 16 8.91 15.46 -0.36
C LYS A 16 9.41 14.55 -1.47
N LEU A 17 10.44 14.99 -2.19
CA LEU A 17 11.04 14.22 -3.28
C LEU A 17 11.74 12.95 -2.74
N ALA A 18 12.49 13.07 -1.65
CA ALA A 18 13.14 11.93 -0.99
C ALA A 18 12.12 10.90 -0.47
N TYR A 19 11.02 11.37 0.14
CA TYR A 19 9.95 10.49 0.60
C TYR A 19 9.27 9.77 -0.57
N GLY A 20 8.94 10.51 -1.64
CA GLY A 20 8.38 9.93 -2.86
C GLY A 20 9.31 8.91 -3.51
N ALA A 21 10.62 9.18 -3.57
CA ALA A 21 11.60 8.24 -4.11
C ALA A 21 11.66 6.93 -3.30
N GLY A 22 11.48 6.99 -1.97
CA GLY A 22 11.36 5.80 -1.12
C GLY A 22 10.08 4.99 -1.38
N ASP A 23 8.97 5.67 -1.64
CA ASP A 23 7.67 5.03 -1.91
C ASP A 23 7.58 4.37 -3.30
N LEU A 24 8.39 4.81 -4.26
CA LEU A 24 8.36 4.27 -5.64
C LEU A 24 8.56 2.76 -5.72
N GLY A 25 9.45 2.18 -4.91
CA GLY A 25 9.74 0.74 -4.97
C GLY A 25 8.52 -0.11 -4.63
N PRO A 26 7.95 0.02 -3.42
CA PRO A 26 6.71 -0.66 -3.04
C PRO A 26 5.55 -0.36 -4.01
N ALA A 27 5.40 0.90 -4.44
CA ALA A 27 4.36 1.28 -5.37
C ALA A 27 4.46 0.56 -6.72
N ILE A 28 5.65 0.43 -7.30
CA ILE A 28 5.86 -0.29 -8.57
C ILE A 28 5.51 -1.77 -8.41
N CYS A 29 5.99 -2.42 -7.35
CA CYS A 29 5.68 -3.83 -7.08
C CYS A 29 4.18 -4.08 -6.93
N ALA A 30 3.49 -3.23 -6.16
CA ALA A 30 2.05 -3.30 -5.97
C ALA A 30 1.28 -3.13 -7.29
N ASN A 31 1.69 -2.18 -8.14
CA ASN A 31 1.06 -1.97 -9.45
C ASN A 31 1.28 -3.16 -10.39
N ILE A 32 2.49 -3.72 -10.45
CA ILE A 32 2.76 -4.92 -11.26
C ILE A 32 1.84 -6.06 -10.82
N GLN A 33 1.67 -6.28 -9.51
CA GLN A 33 0.76 -7.30 -9.00
C GLN A 33 -0.68 -7.06 -9.46
N VAL A 34 -1.18 -5.83 -9.42
CA VAL A 34 -2.56 -5.51 -9.84
C VAL A 34 -2.78 -5.78 -11.33
N PHE A 35 -1.82 -5.40 -12.19
CA PHE A 35 -1.99 -5.54 -13.64
C PHE A 35 -1.63 -6.91 -14.18
N PHE A 36 -0.62 -7.59 -13.61
CA PHE A 36 -0.05 -8.80 -14.18
C PHE A 36 -0.60 -10.09 -13.57
N LEU A 37 -1.07 -10.07 -12.32
CA LEU A 37 -1.38 -11.32 -11.60
C LEU A 37 -2.53 -12.13 -12.24
N LEU A 38 -3.58 -11.45 -12.73
CA LEU A 38 -4.67 -12.11 -13.45
C LEU A 38 -4.18 -12.71 -14.78
N PHE A 39 -3.37 -11.96 -15.52
CA PHE A 39 -2.78 -12.43 -16.77
C PHE A 39 -1.90 -13.66 -16.54
N PHE A 40 -1.08 -13.65 -15.49
CA PHE A 40 -0.25 -14.78 -15.11
C PHE A 40 -1.11 -16.03 -14.82
N PHE A 41 -2.16 -15.91 -14.00
CA PHE A 41 -3.00 -17.06 -13.68
C PHE A 41 -3.71 -17.64 -14.91
N THR A 42 -4.17 -16.78 -15.82
CA THR A 42 -4.93 -17.23 -17.00
C THR A 42 -4.05 -17.72 -18.14
N ASN A 43 -2.98 -16.98 -18.49
CA ASN A 43 -2.19 -17.22 -19.69
C ASN A 43 -0.91 -18.02 -19.43
N VAL A 44 -0.37 -17.99 -18.20
CA VAL A 44 0.87 -18.72 -17.85
C VAL A 44 0.55 -19.98 -17.05
N ALA A 45 -0.28 -19.87 -16.02
CA ALA A 45 -0.69 -21.01 -15.20
C ALA A 45 -1.87 -21.81 -15.80
N GLY A 46 -2.52 -21.28 -16.85
CA GLY A 46 -3.60 -21.96 -17.56
C GLY A 46 -4.91 -22.12 -16.78
N LEU A 47 -5.12 -21.32 -15.72
CA LEU A 47 -6.34 -21.37 -14.92
C LEU A 47 -7.53 -20.80 -15.71
N PRO A 48 -8.72 -21.41 -15.62
CA PRO A 48 -9.95 -20.81 -16.11
C PRO A 48 -10.18 -19.44 -15.46
N ALA A 49 -10.63 -18.46 -16.25
CA ALA A 49 -10.81 -17.08 -15.80
C ALA A 49 -11.72 -16.95 -14.56
N GLY A 50 -12.75 -17.81 -14.46
CA GLY A 50 -13.63 -17.83 -13.29
C GLY A 50 -12.89 -18.18 -11.99
N ILE A 51 -12.04 -19.22 -12.02
CA ILE A 51 -11.27 -19.66 -10.85
C ILE A 51 -10.18 -18.64 -10.52
N ALA A 52 -9.47 -18.14 -11.53
CA ALA A 52 -8.45 -17.10 -11.37
C ALA A 52 -9.03 -15.83 -10.72
N GLY A 53 -10.21 -15.40 -11.16
CA GLY A 53 -10.94 -14.27 -10.57
C GLY A 53 -11.34 -14.51 -9.12
N SER A 54 -11.82 -15.72 -8.78
CA SER A 54 -12.14 -16.08 -7.40
C SER A 54 -10.92 -16.05 -6.48
N ILE A 55 -9.76 -16.52 -6.94
CA ILE A 55 -8.50 -16.45 -6.17
C ILE A 55 -8.13 -15.00 -5.86
N LEU A 56 -8.21 -14.11 -6.85
CA LEU A 56 -7.96 -12.68 -6.64
C LEU A 56 -8.96 -12.04 -5.69
N MET A 57 -10.23 -12.40 -5.79
CA MET A 57 -11.28 -11.91 -4.88
C MET A 57 -10.99 -12.31 -3.43
N ILE A 58 -10.58 -13.56 -3.18
CA ILE A 58 -10.19 -14.01 -1.84
C ILE A 58 -8.99 -13.20 -1.32
N GLY A 59 -7.98 -12.99 -2.17
CA GLY A 59 -6.83 -12.14 -1.81
C GLY A 59 -7.25 -10.73 -1.42
N LYS A 60 -8.14 -10.10 -2.19
CA LYS A 60 -8.64 -8.75 -1.90
C LYS A 60 -9.48 -8.65 -0.63
N ILE A 61 -10.25 -9.70 -0.30
CA ILE A 61 -10.96 -9.78 0.97
C ILE A 61 -9.97 -9.88 2.13
N SER A 62 -8.90 -10.67 1.98
CA SER A 62 -7.84 -10.75 2.97
C SER A 62 -7.16 -9.38 3.18
N ASP A 63 -6.83 -8.67 2.10
CA ASP A 63 -6.25 -7.32 2.18
C ASP A 63 -7.21 -6.38 2.93
N ALA A 64 -8.51 -6.41 2.59
CA ALA A 64 -9.53 -5.56 3.22
C ALA A 64 -9.67 -5.77 4.74
N ILE A 65 -9.28 -6.94 5.26
CA ILE A 65 -9.27 -7.23 6.70
C ILE A 65 -7.94 -6.83 7.32
N ASN A 66 -6.83 -7.14 6.65
CA ASN A 66 -5.49 -6.89 7.18
C ASN A 66 -5.14 -5.41 7.20
N ASP A 67 -5.54 -4.64 6.18
CA ASP A 67 -5.18 -3.22 6.05
C ASP A 67 -5.70 -2.38 7.24
N PRO A 68 -6.97 -2.50 7.70
CA PRO A 68 -7.43 -1.82 8.91
C PRO A 68 -6.71 -2.26 10.19
N ILE A 69 -6.38 -3.54 10.31
CA ILE A 69 -5.68 -4.07 11.49
C ILE A 69 -4.30 -3.42 11.58
N ILE A 70 -3.55 -3.46 10.48
CA ILE A 70 -2.21 -2.86 10.41
C ILE A 70 -2.30 -1.34 10.56
N GLY A 71 -3.30 -0.69 9.99
CA GLY A 71 -3.56 0.74 10.19
C GLY A 71 -3.73 1.11 11.66
N VAL A 72 -4.60 0.40 12.38
CA VAL A 72 -4.81 0.65 13.83
C VAL A 72 -3.55 0.34 14.65
N MET A 73 -2.77 -0.68 14.28
CA MET A 73 -1.50 -0.99 14.95
C MET A 73 -0.45 0.09 14.69
N SER A 74 -0.37 0.60 13.45
CA SER A 74 0.50 1.71 13.07
C SER A 74 0.15 2.96 13.87
N ASP A 75 -1.13 3.34 13.95
CA ASP A 75 -1.58 4.52 14.69
C ASP A 75 -1.25 4.46 16.20
N ARG A 76 -1.12 3.25 16.75
CA ARG A 76 -0.77 3.03 18.16
C ARG A 76 0.73 2.97 18.41
N THR A 77 1.55 2.96 17.36
CA THR A 77 3.01 2.90 17.50
C THR A 77 3.57 4.30 17.72
N VAL A 78 4.21 4.51 18.87
CA VAL A 78 4.71 5.83 19.33
C VAL A 78 6.23 5.97 19.11
N HIS A 79 6.88 4.94 18.57
CA HIS A 79 8.32 4.95 18.30
C HIS A 79 8.59 5.51 16.90
N PRO A 80 9.59 6.40 16.72
CA PRO A 80 9.99 6.83 15.38
C PRO A 80 10.47 5.63 14.54
N TRP A 81 10.01 5.60 13.29
CA TRP A 81 10.33 4.62 12.25
C TRP A 81 11.70 4.90 11.62
#